data_AF-A0A1F7R7V1-F1
#
_entry.id   AF-A0A1F7R7V1-F1
#
_cell.length_a   1.000
_cell.length_b   1.000
_cell.length_c   1.000
_cell.angle_alpha   90.00
_cell.angle_beta   90.00
_cell.angle_gamma   90.00
#
_symmetry.space_group_name_H-M   'P 1'
#
loop_
_entity.id
_entity.type
_entity.pdbx_description
1 polymer ?
#
loop_
_entity_poly.entity_id
_entity_poly.type
_entity_poly.pdbx_seq_one_letter_code
_entity_poly.pdbx_strand_id
1 'polypeptide(L)' 'MKYNIAKGELMKEPKYNPGLWVLFKMEAGGAFGKINGGNYTEEAGWTYFVDNASNPGTTISVAEVDIVATSDGSTWTKF' A
#
# COMPACT_ATOMS: atom_id res chain seq x y z
N MET A 1 -11.58 -0.21 -15.91
CA MET A 1 -11.76 1.22 -15.59
C MET A 1 -10.76 2.02 -16.41
N LYS A 2 -11.20 3.10 -17.07
CA LYS A 2 -10.33 3.95 -17.91
C LYS A 2 -9.83 5.10 -17.03
N TYR A 3 -8.51 5.22 -16.84
CA TYR A 3 -7.92 6.36 -16.13
C TYR A 3 -7.64 7.48 -17.15
N ASN A 4 -8.30 8.63 -16.96
CA ASN A 4 -8.10 9.82 -17.78
C ASN A 4 -6.75 10.45 -17.42
N ILE A 5 -5.83 10.43 -18.39
CA ILE A 5 -4.48 10.97 -18.29
C ILE A 5 -4.58 12.49 -18.49
N ALA A 6 -4.48 13.25 -17.40
CA ALA A 6 -4.12 14.66 -17.51
C ALA A 6 -2.62 14.75 -17.83
N LYS A 7 -2.31 15.32 -19.00
CA LYS A 7 -1.02 15.79 -19.48
C LYS A 7 0.06 15.98 -18.39
N GLY A 8 1.15 15.23 -18.48
CA GLY A 8 2.49 15.77 -18.19
C GLY A 8 3.36 14.98 -17.23
N GLU A 9 2.79 14.23 -16.29
CA GLU A 9 3.56 13.39 -15.38
C GLU A 9 3.34 11.94 -15.77
N LEU A 10 4.42 11.24 -16.10
CA LEU A 10 4.44 9.78 -15.97
C LEU A 10 3.96 9.51 -14.55
N MET A 11 2.68 9.16 -14.36
CA MET A 11 2.20 8.68 -13.07
C MET A 11 3.07 7.48 -12.76
N LYS A 12 4.08 7.68 -11.90
CA LYS A 12 5.03 6.63 -11.53
C LYS A 12 4.18 5.48 -11.06
N GLU A 13 4.23 4.33 -11.73
CA GLU A 13 3.30 3.24 -11.43
C GLU A 13 3.33 2.88 -9.94
N PRO A 14 2.17 2.50 -9.34
CA PRO A 14 2.15 2.03 -7.96
C PRO A 14 3.12 0.88 -7.77
N LYS A 15 3.96 0.95 -6.74
CA LYS A 15 4.85 -0.16 -6.38
C LYS A 15 4.05 -1.42 -5.99
N TYR A 16 2.85 -1.23 -5.42
CA TYR A 16 1.93 -2.31 -5.06
C TYR A 16 0.51 -2.00 -5.52
N ASN A 17 -0.18 -3.04 -5.98
CA ASN A 17 -1.56 -2.93 -6.47
C ASN A 17 -2.58 -2.90 -5.32
N PRO A 18 -3.67 -2.11 -5.46
CA PRO A 18 -4.84 -2.28 -4.63
C PRO A 18 -5.34 -3.72 -4.67
N GLY A 19 -5.75 -4.25 -3.52
CA GLY A 19 -6.18 -5.62 -3.35
C GLY A 19 -5.13 -6.57 -2.77
N LEU A 20 -3.86 -6.17 -2.72
CA LEU A 20 -2.80 -6.96 -2.08
C LEU A 20 -2.90 -6.86 -0.56
N TRP A 21 -2.81 -8.01 0.10
CA TRP A 21 -2.50 -8.08 1.51
C TRP A 21 -1.03 -7.79 1.72
N VAL A 22 -0.71 -7.01 2.76
CA VAL A 22 0.65 -6.61 3.12
C VAL A 22 0.91 -6.85 4.59
N LEU A 23 2.12 -7.29 4.90
CA LEU A 23 2.72 -7.26 6.24
C LEU A 23 3.74 -6.14 6.25
N PHE A 24 3.64 -5.22 7.22
CA PHE A 24 4.51 -4.06 7.31
C PHE A 24 4.93 -3.79 8.75
N LYS A 25 6.10 -3.15 8.90
CA LYS A 25 6.60 -2.73 10.21
C LYS A 25 6.07 -1.35 10.60
N MET A 26 5.80 -1.18 11.87
CA MET A 26 5.50 0.09 12.54
C MET A 26 6.42 0.22 13.77
N GLU A 27 6.58 1.43 14.30
CA GLU A 27 7.43 1.68 15.48
C GLU A 27 7.02 0.84 16.70
N ALA A 28 5.71 0.56 16.85
CA ALA A 28 5.15 -0.23 17.94
C ALA A 28 5.06 -1.74 17.67
N GLY A 29 5.55 -2.23 16.52
CA GLY A 29 5.48 -3.64 16.13
C GLY A 29 5.10 -3.86 14.66
N GLY A 30 4.78 -5.10 14.28
CA GLY A 30 4.30 -5.42 12.93
C GLY A 30 2.77 -5.30 12.82
N ALA A 31 2.29 -4.82 11.67
CA ALA A 31 0.88 -4.80 11.31
C ALA A 31 0.67 -5.51 9.95
N PHE A 32 -0.57 -5.89 9.67
CA PHE A 32 -0.95 -6.45 8.38
C PHE A 32 -2.31 -5.91 7.95
N GLY A 33 -2.54 -5.75 6.66
CA GLY A 33 -3.84 -5.32 6.13
C GLY A 33 -3.90 -5.39 4.61
N LYS A 34 -4.99 -4.93 4.02
CA LYS A 34 -5.21 -4.96 2.56
C LYS A 34 -5.11 -3.56 1.98
N ILE A 35 -4.29 -3.38 0.94
CA ILE A 35 -4.18 -2.11 0.23
C ILE A 35 -5.53 -1.82 -0.45
N ASN A 36 -6.12 -0.66 -0.17
CA ASN A 36 -7.34 -0.20 -0.84
C ASN A 36 -7.05 0.92 -1.87
N GLY A 37 -5.87 1.52 -1.80
CA GLY A 37 -5.43 2.59 -2.68
C GLY A 37 -4.10 3.18 -2.23
N GLY A 38 -3.69 4.25 -2.88
CA GLY A 38 -2.51 5.00 -2.51
C GLY A 38 -2.39 6.30 -3.30
N ASN A 39 -1.45 7.13 -2.91
CA ASN A 39 -1.11 8.38 -3.55
C ASN A 39 0.40 8.54 -3.61
N TYR A 40 0.88 9.14 -4.70
CA TYR A 40 2.29 9.48 -4.87
C TYR A 40 2.49 10.97 -4.61
N THR A 41 3.57 11.31 -3.89
CA THR A 41 4.11 12.67 -3.82
C THR A 41 5.59 12.64 -4.18
N GLU A 42 6.14 13.74 -4.72
CA GLU A 42 7.57 13.79 -5.04
C GLU A 42 8.47 13.70 -3.81
N GLU A 43 7.99 14.19 -2.66
CA GLU A 43 8.75 14.26 -1.41
C GLU A 43 8.76 12.93 -0.64
N ALA A 44 7.62 12.24 -0.59
CA ALA A 44 7.44 11.04 0.24
C ALA A 44 7.30 9.74 -0.57
N GLY A 45 7.33 9.81 -1.91
CA GLY A 45 7.10 8.65 -2.75
C GLY A 45 5.67 8.12 -2.65
N TRP A 46 5.51 6.80 -2.80
CA TRP A 46 4.20 6.14 -2.73
C TRP A 46 3.76 5.93 -1.28
N THR A 47 2.63 6.52 -0.93
CA THR A 47 1.90 6.29 0.33
C THR A 47 0.71 5.38 0.05
N TYR A 48 0.49 4.37 0.90
CA TYR A 48 -0.61 3.42 0.74
C TYR A 48 -1.64 3.55 1.84
N PHE A 49 -2.90 3.42 1.45
CA PHE A 49 -4.03 3.29 2.36
C PHE A 49 -4.31 1.80 2.56
N VAL A 50 -4.32 1.37 3.81
CA VAL A 50 -4.48 -0.03 4.18
C VAL A 50 -5.69 -0.18 5.09
N ASP A 51 -6.61 -1.07 4.69
CA ASP A 51 -7.75 -1.48 5.50
C ASP A 51 -7.38 -2.68 6.40
N ASN A 52 -7.97 -2.71 7.60
CA ASN A 52 -7.78 -3.76 8.59
C ASN A 52 -6.33 -3.97 9.03
N ALA A 53 -5.57 -2.88 9.23
CA ALA A 53 -4.25 -2.90 9.84
C ALA A 53 -4.32 -3.38 11.31
N SER A 54 -4.36 -4.70 11.55
CA SER A 54 -4.39 -5.33 12.89
C SER A 54 -5.48 -4.87 13.88
N ASN A 55 -6.37 -3.95 13.49
CA ASN A 55 -7.54 -3.52 14.24
C ASN A 55 -8.70 -3.27 13.24
N PRO A 56 -9.78 -4.08 13.27
CA PRO A 56 -10.83 -3.99 12.27
C PRO A 56 -11.47 -2.60 12.25
N GLY A 57 -11.56 -1.98 11.07
CA GLY A 57 -12.16 -0.66 10.87
C GLY A 57 -11.22 0.56 10.98
N THR A 58 -9.91 0.36 11.10
CA THR A 58 -8.93 1.47 11.05
C THR A 58 -8.31 1.56 9.65
N THR A 59 -8.55 2.65 8.93
CA THR A 59 -7.79 3.01 7.73
C THR A 59 -6.52 3.74 8.17
N ILE A 60 -5.37 3.20 7.82
CA ILE A 60 -4.08 3.85 8.12
C ILE A 60 -3.45 4.26 6.78
N SER A 61 -3.06 5.53 6.70
CA SER A 61 -2.17 6.03 5.64
C SER A 61 -0.75 5.76 6.09
N VAL A 62 0.00 4.97 5.32
CA VAL A 62 1.39 4.63 5.67
C VAL A 62 2.33 5.12 4.58
N ALA A 63 3.16 6.09 4.93
CA ALA A 63 4.26 6.58 4.10
C ALA A 63 5.39 5.54 4.15
N GLU A 64 5.85 5.08 2.98
CA GLU A 64 6.87 4.04 2.79
C GLU A 64 6.91 2.97 3.88
N VAL A 65 5.92 2.08 3.86
CA VAL A 65 6.00 0.87 4.68
C VAL A 65 7.14 -0.01 4.21
N ASP A 66 7.99 -0.39 5.16
CA ASP A 66 8.86 -1.57 5.06
C ASP A 66 7.96 -2.81 4.94
N ILE A 67 7.41 -3.02 3.75
CA ILE A 67 6.61 -4.19 3.40
C ILE A 67 7.57 -5.37 3.34
N VAL A 68 7.39 -6.30 4.26
CA VAL A 68 8.22 -7.51 4.39
C VAL A 68 7.60 -8.71 3.67
N ALA A 69 6.31 -8.64 3.38
CA ALA A 69 5.63 -9.65 2.57
C ALA A 69 4.31 -9.13 1.97
N THR A 70 3.93 -9.67 0.81
CA THR A 70 2.63 -9.46 0.17
C THR A 70 1.90 -10.79 -0.05
N SER A 71 0.58 -10.74 -0.18
CA SER A 71 -0.26 -11.88 -0.60
C SER A 71 -1.43 -11.40 -1.45
N ASP A 72 -1.76 -12.16 -2.48
CA ASP A 72 -2.95 -11.96 -3.30
C ASP A 72 -4.20 -12.68 -2.75
N GLY A 73 -4.09 -13.25 -1.54
CA GLY A 73 -5.13 -14.04 -0.90
C GLY A 73 -4.89 -15.54 -0.94
N SER A 74 -3.81 -16.01 -1.58
CA SER A 74 -3.50 -17.43 -1.68
C SER A 74 -2.20 -17.82 -0.94
N THR A 75 -1.12 -17.07 -1.12
CA THR A 75 0.20 -17.38 -0.54
C THR A 75 0.99 -16.10 -0.27
N TRP A 76 1.74 -16.08 0.83
CA TRP A 76 2.61 -14.95 1.19
C TRP A 76 3.96 -15.04 0.47
N THR A 77 4.33 -13.97 -0.23
CA THR A 77 5.64 -13.76 -0.83
C THR A 77 6.43 -12.79 0.04
N LYS A 78 7.60 -13.21 0.56
CA LYS A 78 8.48 -12.37 1.36
C LYS A 78 9.47 -11.60 0.48
N PHE A 79 9.85 -10.40 0.91
CA PHE A 79 10.87 -9.55 0.28
C PHE A 79 12.16 -9.53 1.09
#